data_AF-A0A6M0AQY4-F1
#
_entry.id   AF-A0A6M0AQY4-F1
#
_cell.length_a   1.000
_cell.length_b   1.000
_cell.length_c   1.000
_cell.angle_alpha   90.00
_cell.angle_beta   90.00
_cell.angle_gamma   90.00
#
_symmetry.space_group_name_H-M   'P 1'
#
loop_
_entity.id
_entity.type
_entity.pdbx_description
1 polymer ?
#
loop_
_entity_poly.entity_id
_entity_poly.type
_entity_poly.pdbx_seq_one_letter_code
_entity_poly.pdbx_strand_id
1 'polypeptide(L)'
;MKQLNCPKCTGTLEPVTCHDIEVDRCVNCKGIWFDSLEAEILKKIKGSESLDIGDPEIGSELNQINDDIYCPRCGAKMVRMLDIDEYSIWYEKCFECHGVWLDAG
;
A
#
# COMPACT_ATOMS: atom_id res chain seq x y z
N MET A 1 18.83 9.11 -0.79
CA MET A 1 17.52 8.53 -1.12
C MET A 1 16.76 8.40 0.18
N LYS A 2 15.51 8.87 0.26
CA LYS A 2 14.74 8.86 1.50
C LYS A 2 14.24 7.44 1.72
N GLN A 3 14.70 6.79 2.78
CA GLN A 3 14.22 5.48 3.19
C GLN A 3 12.82 5.64 3.79
N LEU A 4 11.82 4.99 3.20
CA LEU A 4 10.46 5.00 3.70
C LEU A 4 10.25 3.83 4.66
N ASN A 5 9.45 4.06 5.70
CA ASN A 5 9.12 3.05 6.71
C ASN A 5 7.66 2.64 6.57
N CYS A 6 7.41 1.35 6.71
CA CYS A 6 6.08 0.77 6.68
C CYS A 6 5.23 1.34 7.83
N PRO A 7 4.04 1.87 7.53
CA PRO A 7 3.18 2.49 8.53
C PRO A 7 2.52 1.49 9.48
N LYS A 8 2.49 0.18 9.14
CA LYS A 8 1.86 -0.89 9.94
C LYS A 8 2.85 -1.63 10.82
N CYS A 9 4.02 -2.00 10.29
CA CYS A 9 5.02 -2.81 11.02
C CYS A 9 6.36 -2.11 11.23
N THR A 10 6.51 -0.85 10.82
CA THR A 10 7.74 -0.04 10.90
C THR A 10 8.96 -0.58 10.13
N GLY A 11 8.80 -1.69 9.39
CA GLY A 11 9.83 -2.26 8.54
C GLY A 11 10.19 -1.36 7.35
N THR A 12 11.35 -1.60 6.73
CA THR A 12 11.79 -0.83 5.56
C THR A 12 10.90 -1.11 4.34
N LEU A 13 10.61 -0.08 3.56
CA LEU A 13 10.05 -0.20 2.22
C LEU A 13 11.18 -0.23 1.19
N GLU A 14 11.10 -1.16 0.24
CA GLU A 14 12.02 -1.29 -0.89
C GLU A 14 11.29 -1.06 -2.22
N PRO A 15 11.92 -0.34 -3.17
CA PRO A 15 11.32 -0.10 -4.47
C PRO A 15 11.24 -1.41 -5.27
N VAL A 16 10.09 -1.64 -5.87
CA VAL A 16 9.82 -2.74 -6.81
C VAL A 16 9.17 -2.17 -8.06
N THR A 17 9.65 -2.59 -9.22
CA THR A 17 9.12 -2.12 -10.51
C THR A 17 8.13 -3.12 -11.08
N CYS A 18 6.95 -2.65 -11.46
CA CYS A 18 5.96 -3.42 -12.19
C CYS A 18 5.47 -2.61 -13.39
N HIS A 19 5.60 -3.16 -14.60
CA HIS A 19 5.21 -2.46 -15.83
C HIS A 19 5.75 -1.02 -15.94
N ASP A 20 7.04 -0.83 -15.65
CA ASP A 20 7.74 0.48 -15.65
C ASP A 20 7.26 1.48 -14.59
N ILE A 21 6.45 1.03 -13.62
CA ILE A 21 5.99 1.82 -12.48
C ILE A 21 6.72 1.33 -11.24
N GLU A 22 7.42 2.22 -10.56
CA GLU A 22 8.08 1.94 -9.29
C GLU A 22 7.06 2.09 -8.16
N VAL A 23 6.97 1.10 -7.28
CA VAL A 23 6.16 1.15 -6.05
C VAL A 23 7.02 0.67 -4.88
N ASP A 24 6.64 0.99 -3.65
CA ASP A 24 7.44 0.70 -2.47
C ASP A 24 6.82 -0.44 -1.67
N ARG A 25 7.49 -1.60 -1.60
CA ARG A 25 6.96 -2.77 -0.87
C ARG A 25 7.68 -2.98 0.45
N CYS A 26 6.94 -3.26 1.50
CA CYS A 26 7.51 -3.59 2.79
C CYS A 26 8.22 -4.95 2.75
N VAL A 27 9.45 -5.00 3.25
CA VAL A 27 10.21 -6.26 3.33
C VAL A 27 9.63 -7.26 4.32
N ASN A 28 8.89 -6.78 5.33
CA ASN A 28 8.40 -7.59 6.44
C ASN A 28 6.95 -8.04 6.23
N CYS A 29 5.99 -7.11 6.20
CA CYS A 29 4.57 -7.44 6.05
C CYS A 29 4.09 -7.55 4.59
N LYS A 30 4.97 -7.25 3.62
CA LYS A 30 4.65 -7.25 2.18
C LYS A 30 3.60 -6.23 1.72
N GLY A 31 3.08 -5.37 2.60
CA GLY A 31 2.20 -4.27 2.22
C GLY A 31 2.88 -3.32 1.24
N ILE A 32 2.09 -2.70 0.38
CA ILE A 32 2.55 -1.94 -0.79
C ILE A 32 2.12 -0.49 -0.64
N TRP A 33 3.09 0.40 -0.76
CA TRP A 33 2.90 1.82 -0.89
C TRP A 33 2.97 2.23 -2.35
N PHE A 34 1.97 3.03 -2.75
CA PHE A 34 1.88 3.66 -4.05
C PHE A 34 1.95 5.16 -3.84
N ASP A 35 2.83 5.82 -4.59
CA ASP A 35 2.83 7.26 -4.68
C ASP A 35 1.66 7.77 -5.54
N SER A 36 1.54 9.09 -5.61
CA SER A 36 0.44 9.75 -6.31
C SER A 36 0.29 9.22 -7.74
N LEU A 37 -0.93 8.81 -8.10
CA LEU A 37 -1.35 8.29 -9.40
C LEU A 37 -0.90 6.87 -9.75
N GLU A 38 0.08 6.28 -9.06
CA GLU A 38 0.60 4.95 -9.40
C GLU A 38 -0.46 3.86 -9.24
N ALA A 39 -1.20 3.88 -8.13
CA ALA A 39 -2.31 2.95 -7.88
C ALA A 39 -3.40 3.02 -8.97
N GLU A 40 -3.72 4.22 -9.46
CA GLU A 40 -4.74 4.42 -10.50
C GLU A 40 -4.28 3.92 -11.88
N ILE A 41 -2.98 3.99 -12.15
CA ILE A 41 -2.38 3.49 -13.39
C ILE A 41 -2.32 1.96 -13.33
N LEU A 42 -1.79 1.39 -12.23
CA LEU A 42 -1.65 -0.05 -12.07
C LEU A 42 -3.01 -0.76 -12.05
N LYS A 43 -4.06 -0.19 -11.45
CA LYS A 43 -5.43 -0.76 -11.49
C LYS A 43 -5.95 -0.99 -12.92
N LYS A 44 -5.41 -0.29 -13.93
CA LYS A 44 -5.80 -0.43 -15.35
C LYS A 44 -4.93 -1.42 -16.14
N ILE A 45 -3.80 -1.85 -15.58
CA ILE A 45 -2.84 -2.73 -16.25
C ILE A 45 -3.09 -4.17 -15.80
N LYS A 46 -3.44 -5.04 -16.75
CA LYS A 46 -3.59 -6.49 -16.45
C LYS A 46 -2.23 -7.09 -16.08
N GLY A 47 -2.18 -7.90 -15.02
CA GLY A 47 -0.95 -8.51 -14.52
C GLY A 47 -0.32 -7.75 -13.37
N SER A 48 -0.81 -6.55 -13.02
CA SER A 48 -0.36 -5.83 -11.83
C SER A 48 -0.71 -6.56 -10.53
N GLU A 49 -1.68 -7.48 -10.55
CA GLU A 49 -1.99 -8.35 -9.40
C GLU A 49 -0.78 -9.17 -8.93
N SER A 50 0.20 -9.41 -9.80
CA SER A 50 1.44 -10.12 -9.44
C SER A 50 2.35 -9.36 -8.45
N LEU A 51 2.09 -8.08 -8.22
CA LEU A 51 2.77 -7.28 -7.19
C LEU A 51 2.47 -7.79 -5.79
N ASP A 52 1.24 -8.27 -5.61
CA ASP A 52 0.76 -8.78 -4.34
C ASP A 52 1.17 -10.24 -4.17
N ILE A 53 2.32 -10.39 -3.52
CA ILE A 53 2.87 -11.68 -3.09
C ILE A 53 2.65 -11.90 -1.58
N GLY A 54 1.79 -11.08 -0.99
CA GLY A 54 1.47 -11.11 0.43
C GLY A 54 0.81 -12.41 0.84
N ASP A 55 0.91 -12.73 2.13
CA ASP A 55 0.10 -13.77 2.73
C ASP A 55 -1.26 -13.17 3.13
N PRO A 56 -2.40 -13.66 2.60
CA PRO A 56 -3.72 -13.11 2.92
C PRO A 56 -4.07 -13.15 4.41
N GLU A 57 -3.52 -14.11 5.17
CA GLU A 57 -3.76 -14.20 6.61
C GLU A 57 -3.07 -13.05 7.34
N ILE A 58 -1.85 -12.68 6.91
CA ILE A 58 -1.10 -11.53 7.44
C ILE A 58 -1.80 -10.21 7.05
N GLY A 59 -2.25 -10.09 5.81
CA GLY A 59 -3.03 -8.93 5.34
C GLY A 59 -4.29 -8.72 6.15
N SER A 60 -5.06 -9.79 6.34
CA SER A 60 -6.31 -9.76 7.10
C SER A 60 -6.10 -9.35 8.56
N GLU A 61 -5.02 -9.83 9.20
CA GLU A 61 -4.67 -9.43 10.57
C GLU A 61 -4.30 -7.94 10.64
N LEU A 62 -3.45 -7.45 9.73
CA LEU A 62 -3.05 -6.04 9.68
C LEU A 62 -4.19 -5.10 9.26
N ASN A 63 -5.15 -5.60 8.48
CA ASN A 63 -6.35 -4.87 8.10
C ASN A 63 -7.32 -4.71 9.31
N GLN A 64 -7.25 -5.60 10.31
CA GLN A 64 -8.03 -5.44 11.55
C GLN A 64 -7.41 -4.41 12.51
N ILE A 65 -6.14 -4.04 12.30
CA ILE A 65 -5.50 -2.95 13.04
C ILE A 65 -6.14 -1.63 12.60
N ASN A 66 -7.02 -1.11 13.45
CA ASN A 66 -7.77 0.13 13.25
C ASN A 66 -7.03 1.35 13.82
N ASP A 67 -5.69 1.27 13.85
CA ASP A 67 -4.84 2.34 14.38
C ASP A 67 -4.68 3.50 13.40
N ASP A 68 -4.35 4.65 13.97
CA ASP A 68 -3.98 5.85 13.22
C ASP A 68 -2.65 5.59 12.50
N ILE A 69 -2.73 5.16 11.24
CA ILE A 69 -1.55 5.01 10.39
C ILE A 69 -1.17 6.34 9.74
N TYR A 70 0.13 6.56 9.55
CA TYR A 70 0.69 7.79 9.02
C TYR A 70 1.37 7.55 7.67
N CYS A 71 1.21 8.50 6.75
CA CYS A 71 1.80 8.43 5.43
C CYS A 71 3.33 8.32 5.52
N PRO A 72 3.96 7.31 4.90
CA PRO A 72 5.41 7.15 4.95
C PRO A 72 6.15 8.32 4.27
N ARG A 73 5.52 8.99 3.30
CA ARG A 73 6.12 10.07 2.51
C ARG A 73 6.05 11.44 3.19
N CYS A 74 4.88 11.82 3.70
CA CYS A 74 4.64 13.16 4.27
C CYS A 74 4.32 13.18 5.77
N GLY A 75 4.10 12.03 6.41
CA GLY A 75 3.77 11.92 7.83
C GLY A 75 2.33 12.32 8.19
N ALA A 76 1.48 12.65 7.21
CA ALA A 76 0.08 12.97 7.47
C ALA A 76 -0.71 11.72 7.84
N LYS A 77 -1.70 11.86 8.74
CA LYS A 77 -2.62 10.78 9.09
C LYS A 77 -3.38 10.32 7.83
N MET A 78 -3.43 9.01 7.60
CA MET A 78 -4.16 8.45 6.47
C MET A 78 -5.58 8.08 6.87
N VAL A 79 -6.45 8.02 5.87
CA VAL A 79 -7.86 7.67 6.07
C VAL A 79 -8.11 6.32 5.42
N ARG A 80 -8.74 5.43 6.17
CA ARG A 80 -9.18 4.13 5.70
C ARG A 80 -10.40 4.29 4.79
N MET A 81 -10.32 3.68 3.61
CA MET A 81 -11.28 3.73 2.53
C MET A 81 -11.66 2.29 2.14
N LEU A 82 -12.90 2.11 1.67
CA LEU A 82 -13.37 0.84 1.13
C LEU A 82 -13.64 1.02 -0.36
N ASP A 83 -12.98 0.21 -1.19
CA ASP A 83 -13.38 0.01 -2.58
C ASP A 83 -14.40 -1.13 -2.62
N ILE A 84 -15.57 -0.90 -3.22
CA ILE A 84 -16.70 -1.85 -3.28
C ILE A 84 -16.92 -2.44 -4.68
N ASP A 85 -15.86 -2.51 -5.49
CA ASP A 85 -15.85 -3.25 -6.76
C ASP A 85 -16.03 -4.78 -6.56
N GLU A 86 -15.58 -5.61 -7.50
CA GLU A 86 -15.75 -7.08 -7.50
C GLU A 86 -15.14 -7.77 -6.27
N TYR A 87 -14.12 -7.16 -5.67
CA TYR A 87 -13.50 -7.58 -4.41
C TYR A 87 -13.53 -6.38 -3.46
N SER A 88 -14.29 -6.47 -2.38
CA SER A 88 -14.34 -5.39 -1.39
C SER A 88 -13.01 -5.29 -0.65
N ILE A 89 -12.16 -4.35 -1.05
CA ILE A 89 -10.81 -4.17 -0.49
C ILE A 89 -10.74 -2.91 0.37
N TRP A 90 -10.16 -3.05 1.55
CA TRP A 90 -9.82 -1.93 2.40
C TRP A 90 -8.43 -1.43 2.05
N TYR A 91 -8.29 -0.11 1.98
CA TYR A 91 -7.02 0.55 1.70
C TYR A 91 -6.96 1.87 2.44
N GLU A 92 -5.77 2.41 2.63
CA GLU A 92 -5.61 3.71 3.24
C GLU A 92 -5.10 4.74 2.24
N LYS A 93 -5.67 5.94 2.31
CA LYS A 93 -5.33 7.05 1.41
C LYS A 93 -4.79 8.24 2.19
N CYS A 94 -3.70 8.81 1.71
CA CYS A 94 -3.21 10.10 2.18
C CYS A 94 -3.85 11.21 1.34
N PHE A 95 -4.44 12.23 1.98
CA PHE A 95 -5.02 13.38 1.26
C PHE A 95 -4.03 14.50 0.97
N GLU A 96 -2.86 14.50 1.62
CA GLU A 96 -1.83 15.52 1.41
C GLU A 96 -0.98 15.23 0.17
N CYS A 97 -0.48 13.99 0.04
CA CYS A 97 0.35 13.59 -1.10
C CYS A 97 -0.35 12.64 -2.08
N HIS A 98 -1.62 12.33 -1.84
CA HIS A 98 -2.44 11.42 -2.66
C HIS A 98 -1.88 9.98 -2.80
N GLY A 99 -0.97 9.57 -1.92
CA GLY A 99 -0.46 8.21 -1.89
C GLY A 99 -1.46 7.22 -1.30
N VAL A 100 -1.30 5.95 -1.64
CA VAL A 100 -2.18 4.85 -1.29
C VAL A 100 -1.36 3.74 -0.63
N TRP A 101 -1.91 3.16 0.43
CA TRP A 101 -1.37 1.95 1.06
C TRP A 101 -2.34 0.79 0.86
N LEU A 102 -1.81 -0.35 0.47
CA LEU A 102 -2.50 -1.64 0.46
C LEU A 102 -1.80 -2.58 1.43
N ASP A 103 -2.59 -3.18 2.33
CA ASP A 103 -2.14 -4.35 3.08
C ASP A 103 -1.97 -5.54 2.12
N ALA A 104 -1.14 -6.51 2.49
CA ALA A 104 -0.70 -7.58 1.58
C ALA A 104 -1.69 -8.75 1.55
N GLY A 105 -2.04 -9.28 0.38
CA GLY A 105 -3.00 -10.39 0.19
C GLY A 105 -4.47 -9.97 0.26
#